data_AF-A0A6P6YA26-F1
#
_entry.id   AF-A0A6P6YA26-F1
#
_cell.length_a   1.000
_cell.length_b   1.000
_cell.length_c   1.000
_cell.angle_alpha   90.00
_cell.angle_beta   90.00
_cell.angle_gamma   90.00
#
_symmetry.space_group_name_H-M   'P 1'
#
loop_
_entity.id
_entity.type
_entity.pdbx_description
1 polymer ?
#
loop_
_entity_poly.entity_id
_entity_poly.type
_entity_poly.pdbx_seq_one_letter_code
_entity_poly.pdbx_strand_id
1 'polypeptide(L)'
;MSIYSSLIFIVAILVIILTIQSTNGAKNQTAKICDTKRVDECATSLSLLSDAEVLKHRPKTLADIEKYCRNFKQSTICVREYSEKCLADQSRRTLSIIMYSMTKTMRRYCGRTKGKQEWLNLIDCVGDDMPNYAKHLTDLSADMHAIRTAKPKNLRIPLCCCAFQRRKEFILNDLEHKCSNHVEWLETFLQGITGDIFNYACGEYNEDNDKCKNIIGKIKPWKKPLEWKSFIIPTVEIIDSL
;
A
#
# COMPACT_ATOMS: atom_id res chain seq x y z
N MET A 1 -27.31 35.07 48.19
CA MET A 1 -26.50 34.46 47.11
C MET A 1 -27.11 34.85 45.79
N SER A 2 -26.37 35.58 44.95
CA SER A 2 -26.88 36.17 43.71
C SER A 2 -27.05 35.11 42.63
N ILE A 3 -28.18 35.14 41.93
CA ILE A 3 -28.54 34.29 40.78
C ILE A 3 -27.40 34.24 39.74
N TYR A 4 -26.65 35.34 39.60
CA TYR A 4 -25.49 35.45 38.73
C TYR A 4 -24.35 34.49 39.09
N SER A 5 -24.11 34.23 40.38
CA SER A 5 -23.05 33.31 40.82
C SER A 5 -23.38 31.86 40.47
N SER A 6 -24.66 31.48 40.54
CA SER A 6 -25.13 30.14 40.15
C SER A 6 -25.08 29.95 38.63
N LEU A 7 -25.41 31.00 37.85
CA LEU A 7 -25.38 30.94 36.39
C LEU A 7 -23.95 30.74 35.85
N ILE A 8 -22.97 31.46 36.42
CA ILE A 8 -21.55 31.33 36.05
C ILE A 8 -21.04 29.90 36.33
N PHE A 9 -21.43 29.31 37.46
CA PHE A 9 -21.05 27.94 37.81
C PHE A 9 -21.62 26.91 36.82
N ILE A 10 -22.89 27.06 36.42
CA ILE A 10 -23.53 26.18 35.44
C ILE A 10 -22.84 26.29 34.07
N VAL A 11 -22.54 27.51 33.61
CA VAL A 11 -21.83 27.72 32.33
C VAL A 11 -20.44 27.12 32.37
N ALA A 12 -19.68 27.28 33.46
CA ALA A 12 -18.36 26.68 33.62
C ALA A 12 -18.42 25.13 33.57
N ILE A 13 -19.40 24.53 34.26
CA ILE A 13 -19.62 23.07 34.22
C ILE A 13 -19.97 22.61 32.81
N LEU A 14 -20.83 23.32 32.08
CA LEU A 14 -21.19 22.99 30.70
C LEU A 14 -19.98 23.07 29.76
N VAL A 15 -19.14 24.10 29.89
CA VAL A 15 -17.89 24.21 29.11
C VAL A 15 -16.95 23.04 29.42
N ILE A 16 -16.79 22.68 30.69
CA ILE A 16 -15.97 21.52 31.09
C ILE A 16 -16.52 20.23 30.49
N ILE A 17 -17.84 19.98 30.57
CA ILE A 17 -18.46 18.78 30.00
C ILE A 17 -18.26 18.73 28.47
N LEU A 18 -18.44 19.85 27.76
CA LEU A 18 -18.25 19.93 26.31
C LEU A 18 -16.79 19.66 25.91
N THR A 19 -15.81 20.16 26.67
CA THR A 19 -14.38 19.88 26.40
C THR A 19 -14.01 18.42 26.67
N ILE A 20 -14.57 17.80 27.72
CA ILE A 20 -14.36 16.37 28.02
C ILE A 20 -14.96 15.48 26.91
N GLN A 21 -16.17 15.79 26.45
CA GLN A 21 -16.81 15.03 25.35
C GLN A 21 -16.03 15.18 24.04
N SER A 22 -15.58 16.39 23.70
CA SER A 22 -14.78 16.65 22.51
C SER A 22 -13.44 15.89 22.53
N THR A 23 -12.74 15.92 23.67
CA THR A 23 -11.44 15.22 23.82
C THR A 23 -11.58 13.71 23.78
N ASN A 24 -12.61 13.14 24.41
CA ASN A 24 -12.89 11.70 24.34
C ASN A 24 -13.29 11.26 22.93
N GLY A 25 -14.09 12.07 22.22
CA GLY A 25 -14.43 11.85 20.82
C GLY A 25 -13.20 11.84 19.91
N ALA A 26 -12.32 12.82 20.07
CA ALA A 26 -11.07 12.91 19.30
C ALA A 26 -10.09 11.76 19.59
N LYS A 27 -9.97 11.33 20.86
CA LYS A 27 -9.17 10.16 21.25
C LYS A 27 -9.69 8.88 20.63
N ASN A 28 -11.01 8.64 20.71
CA ASN A 28 -11.64 7.46 20.12
C ASN A 28 -11.50 7.42 18.59
N GLN A 29 -11.64 8.58 17.93
CA GLN A 29 -11.43 8.69 16.49
C GLN A 29 -9.98 8.41 16.10
N THR A 30 -9.01 8.96 16.85
CA THR A 30 -7.57 8.71 16.60
C THR A 30 -7.23 7.24 16.79
N ALA A 31 -7.73 6.60 17.85
CA ALA A 31 -7.55 5.17 18.10
C ALA A 31 -8.09 4.32 16.94
N LYS A 32 -9.26 4.66 16.39
CA LYS A 32 -9.82 3.99 15.21
C LYS A 32 -8.99 4.23 13.94
N ILE A 33 -8.47 5.45 13.75
CA ILE A 33 -7.64 5.78 12.58
C ILE A 33 -6.33 4.99 12.62
N CYS A 34 -5.74 4.85 13.81
CA CYS A 34 -4.46 4.17 14.03
C CYS A 34 -4.57 2.66 14.24
N ASP A 35 -5.76 2.07 14.07
CA ASP A 35 -5.92 0.62 14.05
C ASP A 35 -5.17 0.02 12.84
N THR A 36 -4.18 -0.81 13.14
CA THR A 36 -3.33 -1.44 12.13
C THR A 36 -4.11 -2.39 11.23
N LYS A 37 -5.15 -3.05 11.74
CA LYS A 37 -6.00 -3.93 10.92
C LYS A 37 -6.79 -3.14 9.88
N ARG A 38 -7.35 -2.00 10.29
CA ARG A 38 -8.09 -1.11 9.38
C ARG A 38 -7.19 -0.63 8.24
N VAL A 39 -6.00 -0.12 8.56
CA VAL A 39 -5.13 0.40 7.51
C VAL A 39 -4.55 -0.71 6.63
N ASP A 40 -4.31 -1.91 7.17
CA ASP A 40 -3.89 -3.07 6.37
C ASP A 40 -4.98 -3.48 5.36
N GLU A 41 -6.25 -3.54 5.78
CA GLU A 41 -7.39 -3.81 4.90
C GLU A 41 -7.51 -2.74 3.79
N CYS A 42 -7.36 -1.47 4.16
CA CYS A 42 -7.30 -0.38 3.19
C CYS A 42 -6.12 -0.57 2.22
N ALA A 43 -4.94 -0.91 2.72
CA ALA A 43 -3.74 -1.09 1.91
C ALA A 43 -3.86 -2.30 0.95
N THR A 44 -4.54 -3.38 1.35
CA THR A 44 -4.81 -4.52 0.44
C THR A 44 -5.74 -4.14 -0.72
N SER A 45 -6.63 -3.18 -0.51
CA SER A 45 -7.55 -2.69 -1.55
C SER A 45 -6.87 -1.74 -2.56
N LEU A 46 -5.60 -1.39 -2.36
CA LEU A 46 -4.84 -0.54 -3.29
C LEU A 46 -4.31 -1.32 -4.51
N SER A 47 -4.49 -2.64 -4.57
CA SER A 47 -4.11 -3.48 -5.71
C SER A 47 -5.20 -4.51 -6.01
N LEU A 48 -5.52 -4.68 -7.29
CA LEU A 48 -6.45 -5.72 -7.77
C LEU A 48 -6.01 -7.12 -7.34
N LEU A 49 -4.71 -7.33 -7.19
CA LEU A 49 -4.11 -8.62 -6.86
C LEU A 49 -4.04 -8.90 -5.35
N SER A 50 -4.50 -7.98 -4.51
CA SER A 50 -4.63 -8.20 -3.05
C SER A 50 -6.01 -7.86 -2.49
N ASP A 51 -6.89 -7.26 -3.30
CA ASP A 51 -8.27 -6.98 -2.93
C ASP A 51 -9.10 -8.27 -2.96
N ALA A 52 -9.58 -8.70 -1.79
CA ALA A 52 -10.30 -9.96 -1.63
C ALA A 52 -11.61 -10.02 -2.44
N GLU A 53 -12.31 -8.89 -2.60
CA GLU A 53 -13.56 -8.85 -3.37
C GLU A 53 -13.28 -8.99 -4.87
N VAL A 54 -12.20 -8.39 -5.35
CA VAL A 54 -11.74 -8.51 -6.74
C VAL A 54 -11.28 -9.94 -7.04
N LEU A 55 -10.51 -10.56 -6.15
CA LEU A 55 -10.03 -11.93 -6.34
C LEU A 55 -11.18 -12.95 -6.30
N LYS A 56 -12.19 -12.71 -5.47
CA LYS A 56 -13.41 -13.53 -5.43
C LYS A 56 -14.29 -13.32 -6.67
N HIS A 57 -14.39 -12.09 -7.14
CA HIS A 57 -15.21 -11.70 -8.29
C HIS A 57 -14.36 -10.94 -9.31
N ARG A 58 -13.66 -11.70 -10.17
CA ARG A 58 -12.82 -11.14 -11.24
C ARG A 58 -13.62 -10.11 -12.05
N PRO A 59 -13.12 -8.88 -12.23
CA PRO A 59 -13.77 -7.87 -13.06
C PRO A 59 -13.99 -8.38 -14.48
N LYS A 60 -15.20 -8.19 -15.03
CA LYS A 60 -15.55 -8.59 -16.40
C LYS A 60 -16.05 -7.44 -17.26
N THR A 61 -16.32 -6.29 -16.65
CA THR A 61 -16.89 -5.13 -17.31
C THR A 61 -16.17 -3.85 -16.90
N LEU A 62 -16.31 -2.80 -17.70
CA LEU A 62 -15.85 -1.46 -17.33
C LEU A 62 -16.49 -0.94 -16.04
N ALA A 63 -17.72 -1.37 -15.73
CA ALA A 63 -18.40 -1.02 -14.49
C ALA A 63 -17.73 -1.66 -13.26
N ASP A 64 -17.20 -2.88 -13.40
CA ASP A 64 -16.44 -3.54 -12.34
C ASP A 64 -15.10 -2.83 -12.09
N ILE A 65 -14.39 -2.45 -13.16
CA ILE A 65 -13.16 -1.66 -13.06
C ILE A 65 -13.43 -0.29 -12.43
N GLU A 66 -14.54 0.35 -12.79
CA GLU A 66 -14.97 1.61 -12.18
C GLU A 66 -15.27 1.44 -10.68
N LYS A 67 -15.90 0.33 -10.27
CA LYS A 67 -16.11 -0.01 -8.86
C LYS A 67 -14.78 -0.14 -8.12
N TYR A 68 -13.81 -0.85 -8.69
CA TYR A 68 -12.46 -0.94 -8.13
C TYR A 68 -11.80 0.44 -8.01
N CYS A 69 -11.86 1.27 -9.05
CA CYS A 69 -11.30 2.62 -9.04
C CYS A 69 -11.88 3.50 -7.92
N ARG A 70 -13.19 3.38 -7.63
CA ARG A 70 -13.81 4.05 -6.48
C ARG A 70 -13.29 3.49 -5.16
N ASN A 71 -13.17 2.18 -5.03
CA ASN A 71 -12.62 1.54 -3.84
C ASN A 71 -11.18 2.01 -3.58
N PHE A 72 -10.31 1.94 -4.60
CA PHE A 72 -8.94 2.43 -4.57
C PHE A 72 -8.84 3.87 -4.05
N LYS A 73 -9.73 4.77 -4.51
CA LYS A 73 -9.76 6.16 -4.05
C LYS A 73 -10.08 6.26 -2.55
N GLN A 74 -11.04 5.49 -2.04
CA GLN A 74 -11.39 5.48 -0.62
C GLN A 74 -10.26 4.87 0.23
N SER A 75 -9.68 3.77 -0.23
CA SER A 75 -8.52 3.13 0.40
C SER A 75 -7.31 4.07 0.47
N THR A 76 -7.10 4.87 -0.57
CA THR A 76 -6.05 5.90 -0.59
C THR A 76 -6.26 6.95 0.50
N ILE A 77 -7.50 7.40 0.73
CA ILE A 77 -7.82 8.34 1.80
C ILE A 77 -7.54 7.69 3.17
N CYS A 78 -8.02 6.47 3.38
CA CYS A 78 -7.80 5.71 4.60
C CYS A 78 -6.31 5.57 4.96
N VAL A 79 -5.46 5.20 3.99
CA VAL A 79 -4.01 5.05 4.22
C VAL A 79 -3.33 6.40 4.47
N ARG A 80 -3.79 7.49 3.82
CA ARG A 80 -3.27 8.84 4.08
C ARG A 80 -3.64 9.35 5.46
N GLU A 81 -4.88 9.13 5.92
CA GLU A 81 -5.29 9.49 7.28
C GLU A 81 -4.43 8.80 8.34
N TYR A 82 -4.15 7.51 8.14
CA TYR A 82 -3.22 6.76 8.99
C TYR A 82 -1.81 7.38 8.97
N SER A 83 -1.28 7.69 7.78
CA SER A 83 0.01 8.35 7.61
C SER A 83 0.11 9.66 8.39
N GLU A 84 -0.91 10.51 8.29
CA GLU A 84 -0.95 11.83 8.89
C GLU A 84 -1.08 11.79 10.42
N LYS A 85 -1.87 10.84 10.95
CA LYS A 85 -2.24 10.80 12.37
C LYS A 85 -1.39 9.86 13.21
N CYS A 86 -0.79 8.83 12.61
CA CYS A 86 -0.25 7.69 13.36
C CYS A 86 1.24 7.46 13.11
N LEU A 87 1.78 7.89 11.96
CA LEU A 87 3.19 7.70 11.62
C LEU A 87 4.07 8.86 12.10
N ALA A 88 5.30 8.52 12.47
CA ALA A 88 6.37 9.49 12.67
C ALA A 88 6.72 10.20 11.36
N ASP A 89 7.36 11.37 11.44
CA ASP A 89 7.56 12.24 10.28
C ASP A 89 8.33 11.57 9.13
N GLN A 90 9.35 10.76 9.43
CA GLN A 90 10.10 10.04 8.41
C GLN A 90 9.21 9.01 7.67
N SER A 91 8.50 8.16 8.42
CA SER A 91 7.57 7.18 7.86
C SER A 91 6.41 7.81 7.11
N ARG A 92 5.93 8.96 7.59
CA ARG A 92 4.92 9.76 6.88
C ARG A 92 5.45 10.23 5.52
N ARG A 93 6.70 10.69 5.43
CA ARG A 93 7.33 11.09 4.15
C ARG A 93 7.46 9.90 3.20
N THR A 94 8.03 8.80 3.67
CA THR A 94 8.19 7.57 2.88
C THR A 94 6.85 7.07 2.35
N LEU A 95 5.83 6.97 3.20
CA LEU A 95 4.48 6.56 2.78
C LEU A 95 3.83 7.59 1.82
N SER A 96 4.09 8.89 2.00
CA SER A 96 3.58 9.92 1.09
C SER A 96 4.13 9.78 -0.32
N ILE A 97 5.41 9.40 -0.48
CA ILE A 97 6.02 9.11 -1.80
C ILE A 97 5.31 7.94 -2.47
N ILE A 98 5.11 6.83 -1.73
CA ILE A 98 4.38 5.65 -2.23
C ILE A 98 2.96 6.05 -2.67
N MET A 99 2.22 6.72 -1.78
CA MET A 99 0.83 7.11 -2.06
C MET A 99 0.70 8.13 -3.19
N TYR A 100 1.69 9.02 -3.36
CA TYR A 100 1.74 9.95 -4.49
C TYR A 100 1.86 9.19 -5.81
N SER A 101 2.84 8.29 -5.92
CA SER A 101 3.10 7.46 -7.10
C SER A 101 1.87 6.64 -7.48
N MET A 102 1.30 5.92 -6.50
CA MET A 102 0.09 5.13 -6.69
C MET A 102 -1.10 5.97 -7.16
N THR A 103 -1.35 7.11 -6.52
CA THR A 103 -2.49 7.98 -6.89
C THR A 103 -2.31 8.60 -8.27
N LYS A 104 -1.11 9.07 -8.60
CA LYS A 104 -0.78 9.69 -9.89
C LYS A 104 -0.98 8.68 -11.02
N THR A 105 -0.45 7.48 -10.85
CA THR A 105 -0.54 6.39 -11.83
C THR A 105 -1.98 5.92 -11.97
N MET A 106 -2.68 5.64 -10.86
CA MET A 106 -4.08 5.23 -10.93
C MET A 106 -5.00 6.31 -11.48
N ARG A 107 -4.71 7.61 -11.32
CA ARG A 107 -5.47 8.68 -11.99
C ARG A 107 -5.40 8.55 -13.52
N ARG A 108 -4.27 8.15 -14.09
CA ARG A 108 -4.12 7.92 -15.54
C ARG A 108 -5.03 6.80 -16.03
N TYR A 109 -5.14 5.71 -15.26
CA TYR A 109 -5.86 4.51 -15.68
C TYR A 109 -7.35 4.52 -15.29
N CYS A 110 -7.68 4.99 -14.09
CA CYS A 110 -9.06 5.16 -13.64
C CYS A 110 -9.74 6.42 -14.17
N GLY A 111 -8.98 7.44 -14.60
CA GLY A 111 -9.56 8.70 -15.06
C GLY A 111 -10.11 8.66 -16.49
N ARG A 112 -9.74 7.64 -17.29
CA ARG A 112 -10.09 7.56 -18.73
C ARG A 112 -10.62 6.18 -19.09
N THR A 113 -11.60 6.11 -19.98
CA THR A 113 -12.17 4.84 -20.47
C THR A 113 -11.10 3.94 -21.08
N LYS A 114 -10.17 4.50 -21.87
CA LYS A 114 -9.05 3.73 -22.44
C LYS A 114 -8.23 3.03 -21.37
N GLY A 115 -7.88 3.72 -20.28
CA GLY A 115 -7.09 3.13 -19.20
C GLY A 115 -7.81 1.99 -18.46
N LYS A 116 -9.13 2.11 -18.27
CA LYS A 116 -9.96 1.04 -17.71
C LYS A 116 -10.06 -0.15 -18.66
N GLN A 117 -10.14 0.11 -19.95
CA GLN A 117 -10.18 -0.94 -20.97
C GLN A 117 -8.87 -1.73 -21.01
N GLU A 118 -7.70 -1.08 -20.90
CA GLU A 118 -6.41 -1.79 -20.82
C GLU A 118 -6.35 -2.72 -19.61
N TRP A 119 -6.84 -2.26 -18.45
CA TRP A 119 -6.96 -3.12 -17.27
C TRP A 119 -7.84 -4.33 -17.51
N LEU A 120 -9.02 -4.13 -18.10
CA LEU A 120 -9.95 -5.21 -18.40
C LEU A 120 -9.32 -6.21 -19.38
N ASN A 121 -8.65 -5.72 -20.43
CA ASN A 121 -7.95 -6.56 -21.40
C ASN A 121 -6.86 -7.42 -20.73
N LEU A 122 -6.05 -6.83 -19.85
CA LEU A 122 -5.03 -7.59 -19.10
C LEU A 122 -5.66 -8.63 -18.18
N ILE A 123 -6.73 -8.28 -17.45
CA ILE A 123 -7.45 -9.20 -16.58
C ILE A 123 -8.08 -10.35 -17.37
N ASP A 124 -8.60 -10.09 -18.56
CA ASP A 124 -9.15 -11.11 -19.45
C ASP A 124 -8.07 -12.00 -20.05
N CYS A 125 -6.90 -11.45 -20.39
CA CYS A 125 -5.77 -12.23 -20.87
C CYS A 125 -5.19 -13.14 -19.78
N VAL A 126 -4.98 -12.61 -18.58
CA VAL A 126 -4.53 -13.38 -17.42
C VAL A 126 -5.54 -14.47 -17.05
N GLY A 127 -6.83 -14.16 -17.12
CA GLY A 127 -7.92 -15.09 -16.88
C GLY A 127 -7.83 -15.75 -15.50
N ASP A 128 -7.85 -17.08 -15.47
CA ASP A 128 -7.89 -17.86 -14.24
C ASP A 128 -6.55 -17.92 -13.49
N ASP A 129 -5.46 -17.37 -14.05
CA ASP A 129 -4.16 -17.28 -13.38
C ASP A 129 -4.04 -16.06 -12.45
N MET A 130 -5.06 -15.20 -12.38
CA MET A 130 -5.06 -14.03 -11.48
C MET A 130 -4.70 -14.37 -10.02
N PRO A 131 -5.19 -15.49 -9.42
CA PRO A 131 -4.77 -15.91 -8.09
C PRO A 131 -3.28 -16.27 -7.98
N ASN A 132 -2.64 -16.75 -9.06
CA ASN A 132 -1.21 -17.02 -9.06
C ASN A 132 -0.43 -15.70 -8.91
N TYR A 133 -0.78 -14.66 -9.68
CA TYR A 133 -0.18 -13.32 -9.52
C TYR A 133 -0.48 -12.70 -8.14
N ALA A 134 -1.67 -12.92 -7.59
CA ALA A 134 -2.01 -12.51 -6.22
C ALA A 134 -1.09 -13.14 -5.16
N LYS A 135 -0.73 -14.41 -5.37
CA LYS A 135 0.25 -15.10 -4.51
C LYS A 135 1.62 -14.40 -4.53
N HIS A 136 2.05 -13.82 -5.65
CA HIS A 136 3.32 -13.07 -5.69
C HIS A 136 3.31 -11.83 -4.80
N LEU A 137 2.18 -11.12 -4.67
CA LEU A 137 2.05 -10.03 -3.71
C LEU A 137 2.03 -10.53 -2.27
N THR A 138 1.38 -11.67 -2.02
CA THR A 138 1.39 -12.30 -0.68
C THR A 138 2.80 -12.72 -0.28
N ASP A 139 3.53 -13.35 -1.19
CA ASP A 139 4.92 -13.75 -0.96
C ASP A 139 5.83 -12.52 -0.80
N LEU A 140 5.56 -11.41 -1.51
CA LEU A 140 6.27 -10.14 -1.34
C LEU A 140 6.01 -9.56 0.06
N SER A 141 4.77 -9.60 0.56
CA SER A 141 4.46 -9.22 1.94
C SER A 141 5.26 -10.07 2.93
N ALA A 142 5.35 -11.38 2.70
CA ALA A 142 6.16 -12.28 3.51
C ALA A 142 7.67 -11.95 3.45
N ASP A 143 8.19 -11.65 2.25
CA ASP A 143 9.57 -11.20 2.06
C ASP A 143 9.84 -9.93 2.88
N MET A 144 8.94 -8.93 2.86
CA MET A 144 9.11 -7.70 3.64
C MET A 144 9.10 -7.95 5.15
N HIS A 145 8.28 -8.87 5.65
CA HIS A 145 8.34 -9.26 7.07
C HIS A 145 9.68 -9.88 7.44
N ALA A 146 10.23 -10.76 6.59
CA ALA A 146 11.55 -11.32 6.81
C ALA A 146 12.64 -10.24 6.79
N ILE A 147 12.59 -9.34 5.80
CA ILE A 147 13.57 -8.26 5.62
C ILE A 147 13.58 -7.29 6.80
N ARG A 148 12.42 -6.92 7.37
CA ARG A 148 12.33 -6.09 8.60
C ARG A 148 13.17 -6.64 9.76
N THR A 149 13.38 -7.95 9.81
CA THR A 149 14.15 -8.62 10.85
C THR A 149 15.59 -8.94 10.45
N ALA A 150 15.97 -8.71 9.19
CA ALA A 150 17.27 -9.07 8.65
C ALA A 150 18.42 -8.32 9.36
N LYS A 151 19.56 -9.01 9.43
CA LYS A 151 20.83 -8.53 9.98
C LYS A 151 21.96 -8.77 8.96
N PRO A 152 22.92 -7.84 8.84
CA PRO A 152 22.93 -6.50 9.45
C PRO A 152 21.84 -5.57 8.89
N LYS A 153 21.50 -4.49 9.62
CA LYS A 153 20.39 -3.57 9.27
C LYS A 153 20.58 -2.90 7.91
N ASN A 154 21.81 -2.58 7.53
CA ASN A 154 22.14 -1.97 6.24
C ASN A 154 21.84 -2.87 5.02
N LEU A 155 21.57 -4.17 5.20
CA LEU A 155 21.09 -5.04 4.13
C LEU A 155 19.59 -4.92 3.86
N ARG A 156 18.82 -4.25 4.74
CA ARG A 156 17.35 -4.26 4.64
C ARG A 156 16.85 -3.53 3.40
N ILE A 157 17.35 -2.33 3.12
CA ILE A 157 17.00 -1.58 1.91
C ILE A 157 17.44 -2.34 0.64
N PRO A 158 18.70 -2.80 0.50
CA PRO A 158 19.12 -3.64 -0.63
C PRO A 158 18.21 -4.86 -0.86
N LEU A 159 17.89 -5.61 0.19
CA LEU A 159 17.02 -6.78 0.09
C LEU A 159 15.59 -6.41 -0.30
N CYS A 160 15.06 -5.31 0.22
CA CYS A 160 13.74 -4.79 -0.14
C CYS A 160 13.67 -4.47 -1.63
N CYS A 161 14.59 -3.66 -2.13
CA CYS A 161 14.67 -3.27 -3.54
C CYS A 161 14.79 -4.50 -4.46
N CYS A 162 15.68 -5.42 -4.12
CA CYS A 162 15.85 -6.64 -4.92
C CYS A 162 14.67 -7.60 -4.83
N ALA A 163 13.94 -7.64 -3.70
CA ALA A 163 12.72 -8.42 -3.60
C ALA A 163 11.65 -7.90 -4.55
N PHE A 164 11.48 -6.58 -4.65
CA PHE A 164 10.58 -6.01 -5.64
C PHE A 164 11.01 -6.30 -7.08
N GLN A 165 12.29 -6.09 -7.40
CA GLN A 165 12.80 -6.33 -8.76
C GLN A 165 12.59 -7.79 -9.20
N ARG A 166 12.94 -8.76 -8.33
CA ARG A 166 12.70 -10.18 -8.60
C ARG A 166 11.22 -10.47 -8.91
N ARG A 167 10.28 -9.84 -8.19
CA ARG A 167 8.85 -10.05 -8.43
C ARG A 167 8.39 -9.38 -9.72
N LYS A 168 8.87 -8.16 -10.01
CA LYS A 168 8.61 -7.46 -11.28
C LYS A 168 9.06 -8.33 -12.46
N GLU A 169 10.32 -8.75 -12.47
CA GLU A 169 10.92 -9.59 -13.52
C GLU A 169 10.12 -10.88 -13.73
N PHE A 170 9.78 -11.58 -12.63
CA PHE A 170 8.98 -12.79 -12.72
C PHE A 170 7.62 -12.53 -13.41
N ILE A 171 6.89 -11.50 -12.97
CA ILE A 171 5.56 -11.18 -13.50
C ILE A 171 5.65 -10.81 -14.99
N LEU A 172 6.65 -10.00 -15.38
CA LEU A 172 6.82 -9.60 -16.78
C LEU A 172 7.21 -10.78 -17.68
N ASN A 173 8.15 -11.62 -17.25
CA ASN A 173 8.58 -12.80 -18.01
C ASN A 173 7.43 -13.80 -18.20
N ASP A 174 6.65 -14.04 -17.14
CA ASP A 174 5.50 -14.94 -17.20
C ASP A 174 4.41 -14.40 -18.15
N LEU A 175 4.16 -13.09 -18.11
CA LEU A 175 3.23 -12.43 -19.03
C LEU A 175 3.74 -12.33 -20.46
N GLU A 176 5.04 -12.35 -20.70
CA GLU A 176 5.57 -12.36 -22.06
C GLU A 176 5.15 -13.61 -22.84
N HIS A 177 5.07 -14.76 -22.15
CA HIS A 177 4.63 -16.01 -22.75
C HIS A 177 3.11 -16.09 -22.98
N LYS A 178 2.32 -15.42 -22.14
CA LYS A 178 0.85 -15.56 -22.14
C LYS A 178 0.10 -14.36 -22.72
N CYS A 179 0.59 -13.17 -22.45
CA CYS A 179 -0.06 -11.87 -22.63
C CYS A 179 0.92 -10.81 -23.18
N SER A 180 1.76 -11.20 -24.14
CA SER A 180 2.86 -10.39 -24.68
C SER A 180 2.45 -8.96 -25.06
N ASN A 181 1.26 -8.78 -25.66
CA ASN A 181 0.72 -7.48 -26.06
C ASN A 181 0.48 -6.50 -24.88
N HIS A 182 0.53 -6.98 -23.64
CA HIS A 182 0.28 -6.18 -22.44
C HIS A 182 1.54 -5.94 -21.59
N VAL A 183 2.69 -6.51 -21.96
CA VAL A 183 3.93 -6.42 -21.17
C VAL A 183 4.42 -4.98 -21.03
N GLU A 184 4.57 -4.24 -22.14
CA GLU A 184 5.03 -2.84 -22.13
C GLU A 184 4.09 -1.95 -21.29
N TRP A 185 2.78 -2.19 -21.42
CA TRP A 185 1.77 -1.49 -20.65
C TRP A 185 1.92 -1.76 -19.15
N LEU A 186 2.10 -3.04 -18.76
CA LEU A 186 2.24 -3.41 -17.36
C LEU A 186 3.56 -2.91 -16.79
N GLU A 187 4.65 -2.97 -17.55
CA GLU A 187 5.92 -2.42 -17.13
C GLU A 187 5.82 -0.92 -16.86
N THR A 188 5.20 -0.17 -17.79
CA THR A 188 4.93 1.26 -17.61
C THR A 188 4.04 1.52 -16.39
N PHE A 189 3.04 0.66 -16.15
CA PHE A 189 2.20 0.73 -14.97
C PHE A 189 3.01 0.52 -13.68
N LEU A 190 3.78 -0.56 -13.59
CA LEU A 190 4.61 -0.90 -12.43
C LEU A 190 5.64 0.20 -12.16
N GLN A 191 6.32 0.69 -13.19
CA GLN A 191 7.27 1.80 -13.07
C GLN A 191 6.59 3.08 -12.56
N GLY A 192 5.36 3.36 -12.98
CA GLY A 192 4.59 4.48 -12.43
C GLY A 192 4.21 4.30 -10.96
N ILE A 193 4.07 3.06 -10.47
CA ILE A 193 3.76 2.78 -9.06
C ILE A 193 5.02 2.82 -8.18
N THR A 194 6.12 2.23 -8.63
CA THR A 194 7.33 2.01 -7.81
C THR A 194 8.49 2.96 -8.11
N GLY A 195 8.47 3.69 -9.22
CA GLY A 195 9.61 4.48 -9.70
C GLY A 195 10.10 5.52 -8.69
N ASP A 196 9.22 6.35 -8.14
CA ASP A 196 9.64 7.41 -7.22
C ASP A 196 10.21 6.84 -5.91
N ILE A 197 9.66 5.73 -5.40
CA ILE A 197 10.16 5.11 -4.18
C ILE A 197 11.50 4.39 -4.42
N PHE A 198 11.72 3.83 -5.61
CA PHE A 198 13.01 3.25 -5.97
C PHE A 198 14.09 4.32 -6.15
N ASN A 199 13.76 5.43 -6.81
CA ASN A 199 14.66 6.57 -6.92
C ASN A 199 15.01 7.15 -5.54
N TYR A 200 14.05 7.15 -4.61
CA TYR A 200 14.26 7.61 -3.25
C TYR A 200 15.13 6.68 -2.41
N ALA A 201 14.89 5.35 -2.46
CA ALA A 201 15.47 4.41 -1.50
C ALA A 201 16.52 3.44 -2.09
N CYS A 202 16.39 3.04 -3.36
CA CYS A 202 17.11 1.89 -3.89
C CYS A 202 18.49 2.23 -4.48
N GLY A 203 18.72 3.48 -4.89
CA GLY A 203 20.00 3.90 -5.47
C GLY A 203 20.45 2.94 -6.57
N GLU A 204 21.58 2.26 -6.35
CA GLU A 204 22.15 1.30 -7.30
C GLU A 204 21.52 -0.12 -7.23
N TYR A 205 20.54 -0.39 -6.37
CA TYR A 205 19.83 -1.68 -6.35
C TYR A 205 18.59 -1.62 -7.26
N ASN A 206 18.84 -1.49 -8.55
CA ASN A 206 17.83 -1.33 -9.59
C ASN A 206 17.99 -2.40 -10.69
N GLU A 207 17.19 -2.29 -11.76
CA GLU A 207 17.19 -3.23 -12.89
C GLU A 207 18.42 -3.12 -13.80
N ASP A 208 19.21 -2.04 -13.66
CA ASP A 208 20.33 -1.74 -14.55
C ASP A 208 21.60 -2.52 -14.20
N ASN A 209 21.61 -3.30 -13.11
CA ASN A 209 22.79 -4.06 -12.70
C ASN A 209 22.51 -5.35 -11.92
N ASP A 210 23.55 -6.18 -11.85
CA ASP A 210 23.50 -7.52 -11.27
C ASP A 210 23.61 -7.57 -9.74
N LYS A 211 23.53 -6.44 -9.03
CA LYS A 211 23.73 -6.42 -7.55
C LYS A 211 22.71 -7.25 -6.80
N CYS A 212 21.51 -7.43 -7.35
CA CYS A 212 20.48 -8.25 -6.74
C CYS A 212 20.78 -9.75 -6.77
N LYS A 213 21.50 -10.25 -7.79
CA LYS A 213 21.80 -11.68 -7.96
C LYS A 213 22.53 -12.26 -6.73
N ASN A 214 23.41 -11.47 -6.12
CA ASN A 214 24.27 -11.91 -5.02
C ASN A 214 23.67 -11.76 -3.61
N ILE A 215 22.51 -11.09 -3.48
CA ILE A 215 21.91 -10.82 -2.17
C ILE A 215 20.52 -11.40 -1.98
N ILE A 216 19.77 -11.65 -3.05
CA ILE A 216 18.36 -12.06 -2.94
C ILE A 216 18.16 -13.38 -2.19
N GLY A 217 19.12 -14.31 -2.28
CA GLY A 217 19.12 -15.57 -1.53
C GLY A 217 19.30 -15.40 -0.02
N LYS A 218 19.60 -14.20 0.47
CA LYS A 218 19.72 -13.90 1.91
C LYS A 218 18.37 -13.65 2.59
N ILE A 219 17.28 -13.50 1.83
CA ILE A 219 15.93 -13.40 2.39
C ILE A 219 15.55 -14.76 2.98
N LYS A 220 15.40 -14.82 4.30
CA LYS A 220 14.95 -16.03 4.98
C LYS A 220 13.45 -16.22 4.79
N PRO A 221 12.95 -17.46 4.61
CA PRO A 221 11.52 -17.71 4.56
C PRO A 221 10.82 -17.21 5.82
N TRP A 222 9.75 -16.43 5.66
CA TRP A 222 8.90 -16.02 6.77
C TRP A 222 8.02 -17.19 7.22
N LYS A 223 8.08 -17.54 8.51
CA LYS A 223 7.35 -18.70 9.07
C LYS A 223 6.22 -18.32 10.03
N LYS A 224 6.08 -17.04 10.36
CA LYS A 224 5.06 -16.54 11.29
C LYS A 224 3.82 -16.09 10.51
N PRO A 225 2.66 -15.94 11.15
CA PRO A 225 1.56 -15.20 10.55
C PRO A 225 2.01 -13.80 10.09
N LEU A 226 1.43 -13.31 8.99
CA LEU A 226 1.67 -11.95 8.54
C LEU A 226 1.00 -10.97 9.51
N GLU A 227 1.75 -9.99 9.97
CA GLU A 227 1.20 -8.84 10.71
C GLU A 227 0.45 -7.92 9.75
N TRP A 228 1.03 -7.72 8.56
CA TRP A 228 0.47 -6.95 7.46
C TRP A 228 0.23 -7.85 6.25
N LYS A 229 -1.01 -7.93 5.78
CA LYS A 229 -1.34 -8.60 4.52
C LYS A 229 -0.77 -7.83 3.33
N SER A 230 -0.78 -6.49 3.40
CA SER A 230 -0.14 -5.63 2.41
C SER A 230 1.35 -5.44 2.69
N PHE A 231 2.17 -5.43 1.64
CA PHE A 231 3.61 -5.17 1.75
C PHE A 231 3.93 -3.68 1.99
N ILE A 232 2.95 -2.78 1.85
CA ILE A 232 3.16 -1.32 1.84
C ILE A 232 3.74 -0.82 3.18
N ILE A 233 3.07 -1.10 4.31
CA ILE A 233 3.55 -0.65 5.63
C ILE A 233 4.89 -1.31 6.01
N PRO A 234 5.08 -2.62 5.83
CA PRO A 234 6.39 -3.25 5.99
C PRO A 234 7.52 -2.59 5.18
N THR A 235 7.22 -2.14 3.95
CA THR A 235 8.19 -1.44 3.10
C THR A 235 8.59 -0.10 3.70
N VAL A 236 7.63 0.68 4.19
CA VAL A 236 7.89 1.95 4.90
C VAL A 236 8.81 1.70 6.09
N GLU A 237 8.47 0.73 6.92
CA GLU A 237 9.29 0.40 8.09
C GLU A 237 10.71 -0.04 7.73
N ILE A 238 10.91 -0.76 6.62
CA ILE A 238 12.25 -1.16 6.17
C ILE A 238 13.08 0.06 5.81
N ILE A 239 12.51 0.94 4.98
CA ILE A 239 13.19 2.15 4.47
C ILE A 239 13.58 3.06 5.62
N ASP A 240 12.75 3.14 6.66
CA ASP A 240 13.02 3.98 7.83
C ASP A 240 13.83 3.27 8.92
N SER A 241 14.22 2.01 8.74
CA SER A 241 14.88 1.21 9.79
C SER A 241 16.39 1.36 9.89
N LEU A 242 16.99 2.16 9.00
CA LEU A 242 18.42 2.47 9.00
C LEU A 242 18.79 3.41 10.15
#